data_AF-A0A672TVE2-F1
#
_entry.id   AF-A0A672TVE2-F1
#
_cell.length_a   1.000
_cell.length_b   1.000
_cell.length_c   1.000
_cell.angle_alpha   90.00
_cell.angle_beta   90.00
_cell.angle_gamma   90.00
#
_symmetry.space_group_name_H-M   'P 1'
#
loop_
_entity.id
_entity.type
_entity.pdbx_description
1 polymer ?
#
loop_
_entity_poly.entity_id
_entity_poly.type
_entity_poly.pdbx_seq_one_letter_code
_entity_poly.pdbx_strand_id
1 'polypeptide(L)'
;MLRFAVILFAVITSSTCQKYGCLEGDTHKLKPSPEPNMHECTLYSKSSCCYADFTVQLARSPVIKISNSYWNRCGQLSKPCEDFMKKIECFYRCSPYAARWIHPSYTAAIQSVPLCQNFCDDWYEACKDDSTCVRNWLTDWERDRSGENRCKNKCIQYSEMYTNGTDMCQNMWGKSFKVSKSSCLCLQMNKKDMVAVKYLPSKSSEESSSSSSSSSSSSSSSEERACQKKLLKFKKLKGEEEE
;
A
#
# COMPACT_ATOMS: atom_id res chain seq x y z
N MET A 1 23.98 -53.09 -35.40
CA MET A 1 23.46 -51.79 -35.86
C MET A 1 22.64 -51.18 -34.72
N LEU A 2 23.23 -50.34 -33.87
CA LEU A 2 22.56 -49.74 -32.71
C LEU A 2 22.10 -48.32 -33.10
N ARG A 3 20.79 -48.07 -33.14
CA ARG A 3 20.22 -46.75 -33.43
C ARG A 3 20.08 -45.96 -32.12
N PHE A 4 20.90 -44.94 -31.92
CA PHE A 4 20.73 -43.99 -30.81
C PHE A 4 19.62 -43.01 -31.16
N ALA A 5 18.50 -43.06 -30.44
CA ALA A 5 17.46 -42.04 -30.50
C ALA A 5 17.82 -40.91 -29.52
N VAL A 6 18.19 -39.75 -30.05
CA VAL A 6 18.43 -38.55 -29.26
C VAL A 6 17.09 -37.89 -28.98
N ILE A 7 16.60 -38.04 -27.75
CA ILE A 7 15.40 -37.34 -27.27
C ILE A 7 15.82 -35.93 -26.84
N LEU A 8 15.52 -34.93 -27.67
CA LEU A 8 15.63 -33.52 -27.29
C LEU A 8 14.51 -33.18 -26.31
N PHE A 9 14.85 -33.08 -25.01
CA PHE A 9 13.99 -32.44 -24.02
C PHE A 9 13.95 -30.94 -24.31
N ALA A 10 12.86 -30.47 -24.90
CA ALA A 10 12.56 -29.06 -25.00
C ALA A 10 12.32 -28.51 -23.57
N VAL A 11 13.30 -27.77 -23.04
CA VAL A 11 13.15 -27.03 -21.79
C VAL A 11 12.23 -25.85 -22.07
N ILE A 12 10.95 -26.01 -21.76
CA ILE A 12 9.98 -24.91 -21.76
C ILE A 12 10.34 -24.01 -20.57
N THR A 13 11.15 -22.99 -20.82
CA THR A 13 11.35 -21.90 -19.87
C THR A 13 10.07 -21.07 -19.87
N SER A 14 9.13 -21.41 -18.99
CA SER A 14 8.00 -20.54 -18.66
C SER A 14 8.57 -19.27 -18.04
N SER A 15 8.81 -18.28 -18.88
CA SER A 15 9.11 -16.92 -18.47
C SER A 15 7.84 -16.40 -17.80
N THR A 16 7.75 -16.47 -16.48
CA THR A 16 6.66 -15.86 -15.73
C THR A 16 6.77 -14.35 -15.94
N CYS A 17 5.97 -13.86 -16.89
CA CYS A 17 5.87 -12.44 -17.18
C CYS A 17 5.38 -11.76 -15.90
N GLN A 18 6.27 -11.05 -15.23
CA GLN A 18 5.98 -10.28 -14.02
C GLN A 18 4.74 -9.42 -14.30
N LYS A 19 3.66 -9.63 -13.54
CA LYS A 19 2.35 -9.00 -13.79
C LYS A 19 2.46 -7.51 -13.44
N TYR A 20 2.98 -6.69 -14.36
CA TYR A 20 3.08 -5.22 -14.28
C TYR A 20 1.71 -4.52 -14.43
N GLY A 21 0.65 -5.12 -13.90
CA GLY A 21 -0.71 -4.60 -13.95
C GLY A 21 -1.05 -3.81 -12.70
N CYS A 22 -2.21 -3.16 -12.73
CA CYS A 22 -2.82 -2.61 -11.52
C CYS A 22 -3.65 -3.69 -10.80
N LEU A 23 -4.19 -3.34 -9.63
CA LEU A 23 -5.20 -4.16 -8.96
C LEU A 23 -6.45 -4.28 -9.85
N GLU A 24 -7.17 -5.40 -9.74
CA GLU A 24 -8.40 -5.62 -10.50
C GLU A 24 -9.61 -5.21 -9.66
N GLY A 25 -9.63 -3.95 -9.21
CA GLY A 25 -10.77 -3.36 -8.50
C GLY A 25 -11.53 -2.35 -9.36
N ASP A 26 -12.72 -1.95 -8.91
CA ASP A 26 -13.70 -1.19 -9.70
C ASP A 26 -13.17 0.07 -10.40
N THR A 27 -12.20 0.76 -9.79
CA THR A 27 -11.69 2.07 -10.27
C THR A 27 -10.25 2.02 -10.76
N HIS A 28 -9.67 0.83 -10.90
CA HIS A 28 -8.30 0.68 -11.34
C HIS A 28 -8.22 0.57 -12.86
N LYS A 29 -7.16 1.15 -13.44
CA LYS A 29 -6.76 0.94 -14.83
C LYS A 29 -6.26 -0.49 -15.02
N LEU A 30 -6.11 -0.94 -16.26
CA LEU A 30 -5.48 -2.25 -16.52
C LEU A 30 -3.97 -2.24 -16.24
N LYS A 31 -3.31 -1.14 -16.60
CA LYS A 31 -1.86 -0.94 -16.45
C LYS A 31 -1.58 0.49 -16.00
N PRO A 32 -0.50 0.72 -15.24
CA PRO A 32 -0.12 2.06 -14.85
C PRO A 32 0.32 2.88 -16.06
N SER A 33 -0.11 4.13 -16.13
CA SER A 33 0.35 5.09 -17.14
C SER A 33 0.29 6.52 -16.59
N PRO A 34 0.95 7.50 -17.23
CA PRO A 34 0.92 8.89 -16.77
C PRO A 34 -0.49 9.46 -16.68
N GLU A 35 -0.75 10.25 -15.65
CA GLU A 35 -2.00 10.97 -15.37
C GLU A 35 -1.66 12.43 -15.01
N PRO A 36 -1.60 13.34 -16.00
CA PRO A 36 -1.09 14.69 -15.78
C PRO A 36 -2.05 15.61 -14.99
N ASN A 37 -3.35 15.31 -14.99
CA ASN A 37 -4.39 16.19 -14.44
C ASN A 37 -4.92 15.75 -13.06
N MET A 38 -4.07 15.08 -12.26
CA MET A 38 -4.45 14.65 -10.91
C MET A 38 -4.58 15.85 -9.97
N HIS A 39 -5.70 15.94 -9.25
CA HIS A 39 -5.97 16.98 -8.26
C HIS A 39 -5.48 16.61 -6.85
N GLU A 40 -5.25 15.32 -6.62
CA GLU A 40 -4.67 14.73 -5.40
C GLU A 40 -3.93 13.44 -5.82
N CYS A 41 -3.18 12.81 -4.93
CA CYS A 41 -2.40 11.59 -5.20
C CYS A 41 -1.28 11.81 -6.23
N THR A 42 -0.80 13.06 -6.37
CA THR A 42 0.17 13.50 -7.39
C THR A 42 1.53 12.82 -7.29
N LEU A 43 1.82 12.18 -6.15
CA LEU A 43 2.95 11.25 -5.98
C LEU A 43 3.03 10.21 -7.10
N TYR A 44 1.88 9.81 -7.67
CA TYR A 44 1.75 8.78 -8.69
C TYR A 44 1.50 9.33 -10.11
N SER A 45 1.49 10.65 -10.32
CA SER A 45 1.17 11.30 -11.60
C SER A 45 1.95 10.79 -12.82
N LYS A 46 3.23 10.44 -12.65
CA LYS A 46 4.07 9.95 -13.76
C LYS A 46 3.77 8.50 -14.15
N SER A 47 3.10 7.74 -13.29
CA SER A 47 2.75 6.33 -13.50
C SER A 47 1.68 5.93 -12.49
N SER A 48 0.41 6.03 -12.88
CA SER A 48 -0.75 5.88 -11.99
C SER A 48 -1.67 4.74 -12.45
N CYS A 49 -2.20 4.02 -11.46
CA CYS A 49 -3.23 3.00 -11.61
C CYS A 49 -4.67 3.52 -11.44
N CYS A 50 -4.86 4.77 -11.06
CA CYS A 50 -6.17 5.44 -11.05
C CYS A 50 -6.23 6.47 -12.18
N TYR A 51 -7.44 6.83 -12.60
CA TYR A 51 -7.68 7.97 -13.47
C TYR A 51 -7.73 9.28 -12.66
N ALA A 52 -7.45 10.41 -13.29
CA ALA A 52 -7.49 11.73 -12.63
C ALA A 52 -8.89 12.09 -12.06
N ASP A 53 -9.97 11.58 -12.64
CA ASP A 53 -11.36 11.82 -12.20
C ASP A 53 -11.60 11.36 -10.75
N PHE A 54 -11.01 10.24 -10.34
CA PHE A 54 -11.05 9.72 -8.98
C PHE A 54 -10.48 10.73 -7.99
N THR A 55 -9.36 11.36 -8.36
CA THR A 55 -8.61 12.26 -7.47
C THR A 55 -9.37 13.54 -7.13
N VAL A 56 -10.37 13.91 -7.94
CA VAL A 56 -11.26 15.06 -7.67
C VAL A 56 -12.01 14.89 -6.35
N GLN A 57 -12.38 13.66 -5.99
CA GLN A 57 -13.08 13.34 -4.73
C GLN A 57 -12.22 13.63 -3.48
N LEU A 58 -10.90 13.63 -3.65
CA LEU A 58 -9.93 13.85 -2.57
C LEU A 58 -9.40 15.29 -2.52
N ALA A 59 -9.57 16.06 -3.59
CA ALA A 59 -8.95 17.37 -3.77
C ALA A 59 -9.42 18.43 -2.77
N ARG A 60 -10.67 18.33 -2.29
CA ARG A 60 -11.24 19.28 -1.33
C ARG A 60 -11.22 18.70 0.08
N SER A 61 -10.90 19.57 1.04
CA SER A 61 -10.99 19.26 2.47
C SER A 61 -12.13 20.11 3.07
N PRO A 62 -13.01 19.54 3.90
CA PRO A 62 -13.00 18.15 4.35
C PRO A 62 -13.44 17.14 3.28
N VAL A 63 -12.83 15.95 3.31
CA VAL A 63 -13.33 14.79 2.56
C VAL A 63 -14.48 14.18 3.35
N ILE A 64 -15.68 14.35 2.81
CA ILE A 64 -16.89 13.80 3.42
C ILE A 64 -17.14 12.36 3.00
N LYS A 65 -16.99 12.07 1.70
CA LYS A 65 -17.36 10.79 1.10
C LYS A 65 -16.43 10.48 -0.08
N ILE A 66 -16.06 9.21 -0.20
CA ILE A 66 -15.41 8.64 -1.38
C ILE A 66 -16.26 7.47 -1.86
N SER A 67 -16.72 7.52 -3.11
CA SER A 67 -17.68 6.54 -3.64
C SER A 67 -18.89 6.39 -2.68
N ASN A 68 -19.08 5.22 -2.06
CA ASN A 68 -20.14 4.93 -1.10
C ASN A 68 -19.68 4.93 0.37
N SER A 69 -18.50 5.44 0.67
CA SER A 69 -17.92 5.42 2.02
C SER A 69 -17.74 6.84 2.57
N TYR A 70 -18.51 7.19 3.60
CA TYR A 70 -18.36 8.43 4.35
C TYR A 70 -17.22 8.30 5.36
N TRP A 71 -16.38 9.33 5.41
CA TRP A 71 -15.27 9.44 6.36
C TRP A 71 -15.68 10.19 7.64
N ASN A 72 -16.82 10.89 7.63
CA ASN A 72 -17.26 11.75 8.72
C ASN A 72 -18.36 11.15 9.62
N ARG A 73 -18.50 9.81 9.67
CA ARG A 73 -19.59 9.15 10.42
C ARG A 73 -19.56 9.41 11.93
N CYS A 74 -18.40 9.77 12.47
CA CYS A 74 -18.21 10.13 13.88
C CYS A 74 -17.80 11.59 14.07
N GLY A 75 -18.15 12.46 13.12
CA GLY A 75 -17.67 13.84 13.05
C GLY A 75 -16.62 14.01 11.95
N GLN A 76 -16.29 15.26 11.66
CA GLN A 76 -15.30 15.59 10.65
C GLN A 76 -13.89 15.28 11.19
N LEU A 77 -13.09 14.55 10.40
CA LEU A 77 -11.70 14.28 10.74
C LEU A 77 -10.89 15.58 10.81
N SER A 78 -9.96 15.64 11.74
CA SER A 78 -8.90 16.64 11.78
C SER A 78 -8.10 16.60 10.48
N LYS A 79 -7.56 17.76 10.09
CA LYS A 79 -6.78 17.86 8.86
C LYS A 79 -5.58 16.89 8.83
N PRO A 80 -4.78 16.76 9.92
CA PRO A 80 -3.69 15.78 9.96
C PRO A 80 -4.18 14.34 9.77
N CYS A 81 -5.27 13.93 10.42
CA CYS A 81 -5.82 12.59 10.26
C CYS A 81 -6.32 12.33 8.82
N GLU A 82 -7.05 13.30 8.24
CA GLU A 82 -7.51 13.24 6.85
C GLU A 82 -6.34 13.06 5.87
N ASP A 83 -5.22 13.75 6.09
CA ASP A 83 -4.05 13.65 5.21
C ASP A 83 -3.43 12.24 5.19
N PHE A 84 -3.42 11.54 6.32
CA PHE A 84 -2.99 10.13 6.34
C PHE A 84 -3.98 9.19 5.68
N MET A 85 -5.29 9.39 5.92
CA MET A 85 -6.34 8.64 5.24
C MET A 85 -6.24 8.80 3.71
N LYS A 86 -6.00 10.03 3.23
CA LYS A 86 -5.74 10.34 1.82
C LYS A 86 -4.53 9.60 1.28
N LYS A 87 -3.40 9.61 1.99
CA LYS A 87 -2.18 8.90 1.58
C LYS A 87 -2.44 7.41 1.33
N ILE A 88 -3.21 6.75 2.21
CA ILE A 88 -3.54 5.33 2.08
C ILE A 88 -4.52 5.08 0.93
N GLU A 89 -5.56 5.91 0.80
CA GLU A 89 -6.49 5.80 -0.32
C GLU A 89 -5.76 6.01 -1.67
N CYS A 90 -4.91 7.03 -1.76
CA CYS A 90 -4.06 7.29 -2.92
C CYS A 90 -3.13 6.11 -3.23
N PHE A 91 -2.52 5.49 -2.22
CA PHE A 91 -1.70 4.30 -2.43
C PHE A 91 -2.52 3.16 -3.01
N TYR A 92 -3.66 2.83 -2.39
CA TYR A 92 -4.50 1.72 -2.84
C TYR A 92 -4.96 1.94 -4.29
N ARG A 93 -5.47 3.13 -4.60
CA ARG A 93 -6.10 3.44 -5.89
C ARG A 93 -5.10 3.71 -7.01
N CYS A 94 -4.03 4.44 -6.72
CA CYS A 94 -3.20 5.07 -7.74
C CYS A 94 -1.78 4.50 -7.81
N SER A 95 -1.27 3.84 -6.77
CA SER A 95 0.11 3.36 -6.77
C SER A 95 0.34 2.33 -7.89
N PRO A 96 1.37 2.52 -8.74
CA PRO A 96 1.73 1.53 -9.75
C PRO A 96 2.35 0.27 -9.15
N TYR A 97 2.57 0.25 -7.83
CA TYR A 97 3.21 -0.83 -7.11
C TYR A 97 2.25 -1.61 -6.20
N ALA A 98 1.02 -1.15 -5.98
CA ALA A 98 0.08 -1.81 -5.05
C ALA A 98 -0.17 -3.28 -5.42
N ALA A 99 -0.29 -3.59 -6.72
CA ALA A 99 -0.49 -4.94 -7.23
C ALA A 99 0.67 -5.91 -6.95
N ARG A 100 1.85 -5.44 -6.50
CA ARG A 100 2.93 -6.32 -6.01
C ARG A 100 2.53 -7.11 -4.77
N TRP A 101 1.52 -6.62 -4.05
CA TRP A 101 0.94 -7.23 -2.86
C TRP A 101 -0.51 -7.67 -3.09
N ILE A 102 -0.90 -7.94 -4.34
CA ILE A 102 -2.24 -8.42 -4.66
C ILE A 102 -2.57 -9.68 -3.86
N HIS A 103 -3.79 -9.75 -3.33
CA HIS A 103 -4.27 -10.93 -2.63
C HIS A 103 -4.50 -12.06 -3.65
N PRO A 104 -4.00 -13.29 -3.41
CA PRO A 104 -4.01 -14.36 -4.40
C PRO A 104 -5.41 -14.78 -4.86
N SER A 105 -6.41 -14.68 -3.97
CA SER A 105 -7.80 -15.07 -4.25
C SER A 105 -8.73 -13.88 -4.52
N TYR A 106 -8.28 -12.65 -4.30
CA TYR A 106 -9.13 -11.44 -4.39
C TYR A 106 -8.32 -10.33 -5.05
N THR A 107 -8.40 -10.24 -6.38
CA THR A 107 -7.48 -9.41 -7.18
C THR A 107 -7.69 -7.91 -7.03
N ALA A 108 -8.82 -7.48 -6.44
CA ALA A 108 -9.04 -6.11 -6.01
C ALA A 108 -8.39 -5.76 -4.65
N ALA A 109 -7.95 -6.76 -3.88
CA ALA A 109 -7.42 -6.59 -2.53
C ALA A 109 -5.88 -6.66 -2.50
N ILE A 110 -5.31 -6.04 -1.48
CA ILE A 110 -3.89 -6.11 -1.14
C ILE A 110 -3.69 -6.91 0.15
N GLN A 111 -2.50 -7.45 0.34
CA GLN A 111 -2.16 -8.22 1.52
C GLN A 111 -0.70 -8.01 1.92
N SER A 112 -0.47 -7.74 3.21
CA SER A 112 0.87 -7.66 3.81
C SER A 112 1.78 -6.60 3.18
N VAL A 113 1.22 -5.46 2.74
CA VAL A 113 2.00 -4.30 2.32
C VAL A 113 2.82 -3.79 3.51
N PRO A 114 4.16 -3.68 3.40
CA PRO A 114 5.02 -3.30 4.53
C PRO A 114 5.02 -1.79 4.73
N LEU A 115 4.31 -1.30 5.75
CA LEU A 115 4.36 0.10 6.17
C LEU A 115 5.53 0.36 7.13
N CYS A 116 6.12 1.54 7.05
CA CYS A 116 7.15 1.95 8.00
C CYS A 116 6.54 2.21 9.38
N GLN A 117 7.24 1.81 10.44
CA GLN A 117 6.79 2.00 11.83
C GLN A 117 6.47 3.47 12.13
N ASN A 118 7.38 4.38 11.79
CA ASN A 118 7.18 5.83 11.97
C ASN A 118 5.93 6.37 11.26
N PHE A 119 5.63 5.90 10.05
CA PHE A 119 4.42 6.31 9.33
C PHE A 119 3.15 5.91 10.10
N CYS A 120 3.14 4.72 10.68
CA CYS A 120 2.02 4.22 11.47
C CYS A 120 1.86 4.96 12.80
N ASP A 121 2.99 5.26 13.47
CA ASP A 121 3.00 6.03 14.70
C ASP A 121 2.53 7.47 14.47
N ASP A 122 3.05 8.13 13.43
CA ASP A 122 2.63 9.50 13.05
C ASP A 122 1.15 9.55 12.64
N TRP A 123 0.66 8.53 11.94
CA TRP A 123 -0.76 8.43 11.59
C TRP A 123 -1.62 8.31 12.85
N TYR A 124 -1.24 7.44 13.78
CA TYR A 124 -1.99 7.28 15.02
C TYR A 124 -1.99 8.57 15.83
N GLU A 125 -0.84 9.21 15.99
CA GLU A 125 -0.73 10.48 16.70
C GLU A 125 -1.59 11.57 16.04
N ALA A 126 -1.63 11.62 14.70
CA ALA A 126 -2.47 12.55 13.96
C ALA A 126 -3.97 12.31 14.12
N CYS A 127 -4.40 11.08 14.42
CA CYS A 127 -5.81 10.71 14.53
C CYS A 127 -6.28 10.46 15.97
N LYS A 128 -5.40 10.41 16.97
CA LYS A 128 -5.71 9.85 18.30
C LYS A 128 -6.94 10.49 18.99
N ASP A 129 -7.16 11.78 18.74
CA ASP A 129 -8.27 12.55 19.32
C ASP A 129 -9.50 12.63 18.38
N ASP A 130 -9.37 12.19 17.13
CA ASP A 130 -10.49 11.95 16.22
C ASP A 130 -11.30 10.74 16.67
N SER A 131 -12.51 10.58 16.13
CA SER A 131 -13.44 9.52 16.53
C SER A 131 -13.78 8.56 15.40
N THR A 132 -13.94 7.29 15.75
CA THR A 132 -14.42 6.21 14.87
C THR A 132 -15.39 5.30 15.62
N CYS A 133 -16.25 4.60 14.88
CA CYS A 133 -17.18 3.60 15.42
C CYS A 133 -16.84 2.16 14.97
N VAL A 134 -15.78 2.02 14.16
CA VAL A 134 -15.32 0.74 13.60
C VAL A 134 -13.83 0.57 13.82
N ARG A 135 -13.42 -0.67 14.05
CA ARG A 135 -12.01 -1.04 14.19
C ARG A 135 -11.41 -1.39 12.84
N ASN A 136 -12.10 -2.21 12.05
CA ASN A 136 -11.75 -2.48 10.65
C ASN A 136 -12.68 -1.68 9.72
N TRP A 137 -12.08 -0.70 9.03
CA TRP A 137 -12.74 0.24 8.13
C TRP A 137 -13.18 -0.36 6.80
N LEU A 138 -12.80 -1.60 6.51
CA LEU A 138 -13.28 -2.34 5.33
C LEU A 138 -14.55 -3.15 5.66
N THR A 139 -14.60 -3.79 6.83
CA THR A 139 -15.59 -4.85 7.12
C THR A 139 -16.62 -4.51 8.18
N ASP A 140 -16.32 -3.64 9.15
CA ASP A 140 -17.12 -3.55 10.37
C ASP A 140 -18.30 -2.56 10.27
N TRP A 141 -18.55 -2.04 9.07
CA TRP A 141 -19.67 -1.14 8.79
C TRP A 141 -20.97 -1.91 8.56
N GLU A 142 -22.08 -1.36 9.06
CA GLU A 142 -23.39 -1.69 8.48
C GLU A 142 -23.53 -1.01 7.12
N ARG A 143 -24.20 -1.67 6.17
CA ARG A 143 -24.47 -1.11 4.84
C ARG A 143 -25.96 -0.83 4.72
N ASP A 144 -26.32 0.39 4.39
CA ASP A 144 -27.73 0.71 4.15
C ASP A 144 -28.19 0.31 2.74
N ARG A 145 -29.45 0.60 2.41
CA ARG A 145 -30.06 0.20 1.13
C ARG A 145 -29.36 0.82 -0.09
N SER A 146 -28.66 1.95 0.09
CA SER A 146 -27.84 2.61 -0.94
C SER A 146 -26.38 2.11 -0.97
N GLY A 147 -26.01 1.18 -0.10
CA GLY A 147 -24.65 0.68 0.05
C GLY A 147 -23.73 1.60 0.86
N GLU A 148 -24.28 2.64 1.49
CA GLU A 148 -23.51 3.58 2.29
C GLU A 148 -23.17 2.97 3.66
N ASN A 149 -21.97 3.24 4.15
CA ASN A 149 -21.50 2.75 5.44
C ASN A 149 -22.24 3.44 6.61
N ARG A 150 -22.63 2.70 7.65
CA ARG A 150 -23.24 3.23 8.89
C ARG A 150 -22.57 2.63 10.11
N CYS A 151 -22.49 3.42 11.17
CA CYS A 151 -21.99 2.97 12.45
C CYS A 151 -22.97 1.99 13.10
N LYS A 152 -22.45 0.84 13.50
CA LYS A 152 -23.15 -0.10 14.38
C LYS A 152 -22.93 0.22 15.87
N ASN A 153 -21.74 0.70 16.20
CA ASN A 153 -21.31 0.99 17.57
C ASN A 153 -21.29 2.50 17.84
N LYS A 154 -21.15 2.87 19.11
CA LYS A 154 -20.90 4.26 19.51
C LYS A 154 -19.56 4.73 18.95
N CYS A 155 -19.50 6.02 18.62
CA CYS A 155 -18.24 6.68 18.27
C CYS A 155 -17.38 6.81 19.52
N ILE A 156 -16.13 6.38 19.42
CA ILE A 156 -15.09 6.50 20.44
C ILE A 156 -13.84 7.09 19.80
N GLN A 157 -12.93 7.61 20.62
CA GLN A 157 -11.67 8.14 20.10
C GLN A 157 -10.81 7.05 19.48
N TYR A 158 -9.96 7.40 18.51
CA TYR A 158 -8.99 6.45 17.95
C TYR A 158 -8.02 5.94 19.02
N SER A 159 -7.67 6.77 20.00
CA SER A 159 -6.85 6.38 21.16
C SER A 159 -7.48 5.28 22.01
N GLU A 160 -8.81 5.22 22.06
CA GLU A 160 -9.57 4.15 22.71
C GLU A 160 -9.74 2.93 21.79
N MET A 161 -9.89 3.16 20.49
CA MET A 161 -10.09 2.10 19.48
C MET A 161 -8.82 1.28 19.21
N TYR A 162 -7.65 1.93 19.20
CA TYR A 162 -6.37 1.35 18.85
C TYR A 162 -5.32 1.63 19.93
N THR A 163 -4.51 0.62 20.27
CA THR A 163 -3.52 0.76 21.36
C THR A 163 -2.32 1.64 20.97
N ASN A 164 -1.94 1.66 19.68
CA ASN A 164 -0.83 2.45 19.12
C ASN A 164 -0.88 2.43 17.59
N GLY A 165 0.10 3.07 16.94
CA GLY A 165 0.27 3.08 15.48
C GLY A 165 0.35 1.71 14.83
N THR A 166 1.10 0.77 15.44
CA THR A 166 1.17 -0.60 14.94
C THR A 166 -0.17 -1.30 14.95
N ASP A 167 -0.89 -1.19 16.07
CA ASP A 167 -2.23 -1.76 16.19
C ASP A 167 -3.17 -1.16 15.15
N MET A 168 -3.15 0.17 14.97
CA MET A 168 -3.98 0.85 13.99
C MET A 168 -3.70 0.39 12.56
N CYS A 169 -2.44 0.43 12.11
CA CYS A 169 -2.07 0.04 10.74
C CYS A 169 -2.40 -1.43 10.41
N GLN A 170 -2.26 -2.34 11.39
CA GLN A 170 -2.50 -3.78 11.17
C GLN A 170 -3.98 -4.17 11.23
N ASN A 171 -4.86 -3.32 11.74
CA ASN A 171 -6.27 -3.66 11.95
C ASN A 171 -7.22 -2.80 11.12
N MET A 172 -6.90 -1.53 10.89
CA MET A 172 -7.81 -0.59 10.22
C MET A 172 -8.24 -1.07 8.82
N TRP A 173 -7.32 -1.64 8.05
CA TRP A 173 -7.62 -2.22 6.72
C TRP A 173 -7.48 -3.76 6.72
N GLY A 174 -7.71 -4.39 7.87
CA GLY A 174 -7.52 -5.84 8.05
C GLY A 174 -6.12 -6.29 7.64
N LYS A 175 -6.01 -7.35 6.84
CA LYS A 175 -4.73 -7.95 6.42
C LYS A 175 -4.00 -7.18 5.31
N SER A 176 -4.49 -6.00 4.93
CA SER A 176 -3.92 -5.20 3.83
C SER A 176 -2.48 -4.77 4.13
N PHE A 177 -2.23 -4.34 5.37
CA PHE A 177 -0.95 -3.78 5.79
C PHE A 177 -0.33 -4.60 6.92
N LYS A 178 1.01 -4.59 6.97
CA LYS A 178 1.81 -5.03 8.11
C LYS A 178 2.84 -3.97 8.44
N VAL A 179 3.27 -3.88 9.69
CA VAL A 179 4.35 -2.95 10.04
C VAL A 179 5.70 -3.65 9.87
N SER A 180 6.60 -3.00 9.12
CA SER A 180 7.95 -3.48 8.89
C SER A 180 8.84 -3.17 10.08
N LYS A 181 9.71 -4.12 10.46
CA LYS A 181 10.80 -3.88 11.43
C LYS A 181 11.96 -3.10 10.81
N SER A 182 12.00 -2.99 9.49
CA SER A 182 13.00 -2.24 8.76
C SER A 182 12.67 -0.75 8.73
N SER A 183 13.70 0.08 8.81
CA SER A 183 13.59 1.53 8.64
C SER A 183 13.67 1.99 7.17
N CYS A 184 13.93 1.05 6.23
CA CYS A 184 14.09 1.35 4.81
C CYS A 184 13.24 0.48 3.88
N LEU A 185 13.15 -0.83 4.16
CA LEU A 185 12.34 -1.82 3.44
C LEU A 185 10.88 -1.72 3.89
N CYS A 186 10.28 -0.55 3.65
CA CYS A 186 8.92 -0.21 4.04
C CYS A 186 8.41 0.99 3.23
N LEU A 187 7.10 1.19 3.22
CA LEU A 187 6.41 2.30 2.55
C LEU A 187 5.87 3.30 3.57
N GLN A 188 5.94 4.57 3.22
CA GLN A 188 5.50 5.70 4.05
C GLN A 188 4.83 6.80 3.21
N MET A 189 4.33 6.41 2.02
CA MET A 189 3.46 7.17 1.15
C MET A 189 4.02 8.54 0.76
N ASN A 190 5.33 8.56 0.45
CA ASN A 190 6.04 9.75 0.01
C ASN A 190 7.17 9.40 -0.98
N LYS A 191 7.92 10.41 -1.44
CA LYS A 191 8.97 10.23 -2.46
C LYS A 191 10.07 9.22 -2.06
N LYS A 192 10.28 8.95 -0.76
CA LYS A 192 11.25 7.95 -0.28
C LYS A 192 10.84 6.53 -0.71
N ASP A 193 9.56 6.28 -0.95
CA ASP A 193 9.07 4.98 -1.41
C ASP A 193 9.63 4.62 -2.79
N MET A 194 9.97 5.60 -3.63
CA MET A 194 10.65 5.36 -4.92
C MET A 194 12.01 4.68 -4.77
N VAL A 195 12.63 4.82 -3.59
CA VAL A 195 13.86 4.09 -3.23
C VAL A 195 13.48 2.72 -2.66
N ALA A 196 12.61 2.68 -1.64
CA ALA A 196 12.25 1.46 -0.93
C ALA A 196 11.69 0.36 -1.85
N VAL A 197 10.81 0.71 -2.79
CA VAL A 197 10.21 -0.26 -3.73
C VAL A 197 11.23 -0.98 -4.59
N LYS A 198 12.43 -0.44 -4.82
CA LYS A 198 13.48 -1.13 -5.59
C LYS A 198 14.11 -2.30 -4.84
N TYR A 199 13.97 -2.31 -3.51
CA TYR A 199 14.58 -3.30 -2.61
C TYR A 199 13.55 -4.15 -1.89
N LEU A 200 12.28 -3.76 -1.90
CA LEU A 200 11.21 -4.61 -1.36
C LEU A 200 11.11 -5.89 -2.18
N PRO A 201 10.97 -7.07 -1.56
CA PRO A 201 10.79 -8.33 -2.28
C PRO A 201 9.46 -8.32 -3.03
N SER A 202 9.43 -8.81 -4.27
CA SER A 202 8.17 -9.21 -4.92
C SER A 202 7.79 -10.59 -4.43
N LYS A 203 6.49 -10.84 -4.19
CA LYS A 203 5.97 -12.13 -3.69
C LYS A 203 6.39 -13.35 -4.54
N SER A 204 6.80 -13.13 -5.80
CA SER A 204 7.39 -14.16 -6.68
C SER A 204 8.73 -14.74 -6.19
N SER A 205 9.40 -14.08 -5.24
CA SER A 205 10.71 -14.48 -4.72
C SER A 205 10.61 -15.50 -3.59
N GLU A 206 9.44 -15.65 -2.97
CA GLU A 206 9.23 -16.60 -1.85
C GLU A 206 8.77 -17.99 -2.36
N GLU A 207 8.13 -18.07 -3.53
CA GLU A 207 7.66 -19.35 -4.10
C GLU A 207 8.74 -20.14 -4.87
N SER A 208 9.89 -19.52 -5.18
CA SER A 208 11.01 -20.19 -5.85
C SER A 208 12.08 -20.74 -4.90
N SER A 209 11.90 -20.60 -3.58
CA SER A 209 12.85 -21.05 -2.57
C SER A 209 12.27 -22.07 -1.59
N SER A 210 11.47 -23.03 -2.08
CA SER A 210 11.06 -24.21 -1.31
C SER A 210 12.11 -25.34 -1.31
N SER A 211 13.39 -25.01 -1.51
CA SER A 211 14.50 -25.96 -1.42
C SER A 211 15.86 -25.29 -1.12
N SER A 212 15.99 -24.61 0.02
CA SER A 212 17.24 -24.53 0.80
C SER A 212 17.10 -23.56 1.99
N SER A 213 16.79 -24.12 3.15
CA SER A 213 16.83 -23.46 4.44
C SER A 213 18.28 -23.26 4.91
N SER A 214 18.87 -22.09 4.67
CA SER A 214 19.93 -21.48 5.52
C SER A 214 20.49 -20.10 5.06
N SER A 215 20.04 -19.50 3.94
CA SER A 215 20.65 -18.28 3.37
C SER A 215 19.77 -17.00 3.36
N SER A 216 18.55 -17.04 3.91
CA SER A 216 17.60 -15.90 3.83
C SER A 216 17.92 -14.71 4.76
N SER A 217 18.73 -14.91 5.81
CA SER A 217 19.11 -13.82 6.73
C SER A 217 20.21 -12.92 6.18
N SER A 218 21.13 -13.46 5.37
CA SER A 218 22.22 -12.69 4.77
C SER A 218 21.74 -11.84 3.59
N SER A 219 20.82 -12.35 2.77
CA SER A 219 20.21 -11.60 1.65
C SER A 219 19.38 -10.42 2.17
N SER A 220 18.49 -10.65 3.14
CA SER A 220 17.67 -9.60 3.76
C SER A 220 18.53 -8.50 4.41
N SER A 221 19.64 -8.87 5.08
CA SER A 221 20.60 -7.91 5.65
C SER A 221 21.35 -7.11 4.58
N SER A 222 21.65 -7.71 3.42
CA SER A 222 22.31 -7.01 2.31
C SER A 222 21.39 -5.99 1.61
N GLU A 223 20.12 -6.34 1.41
CA GLU A 223 19.10 -5.46 0.82
C GLU A 223 18.81 -4.27 1.75
N GLU A 224 18.74 -4.51 3.06
CA GLU A 224 18.59 -3.47 4.07
C GLU A 224 19.70 -2.42 3.94
N ARG A 225 20.97 -2.86 3.95
CA ARG A 225 22.13 -1.96 3.85
C ARG A 225 22.15 -1.20 2.52
N ALA A 226 21.82 -1.87 1.42
CA ALA A 226 21.74 -1.24 0.10
C ALA A 226 20.65 -0.18 0.04
N CYS A 227 19.45 -0.50 0.56
CA CYS A 227 18.33 0.42 0.68
C CYS A 227 18.73 1.64 1.51
N GLN A 228 19.26 1.44 2.71
CA GLN A 228 19.66 2.52 3.61
C GLN A 228 20.69 3.45 2.96
N LYS A 229 21.71 2.89 2.30
CA LYS A 229 22.72 3.68 1.58
C LYS A 229 22.10 4.55 0.48
N LYS A 230 21.14 4.01 -0.29
CA LYS A 230 20.44 4.79 -1.32
C LYS A 230 19.50 5.82 -0.73
N LEU A 231 18.81 5.50 0.36
CA LEU A 231 17.91 6.42 1.05
C LEU A 231 18.68 7.61 1.64
N LEU A 232 19.86 7.38 2.21
CA LEU A 232 20.77 8.44 2.66
C LEU A 232 21.20 9.35 1.50
N LYS A 233 21.62 8.76 0.38
CA LYS A 233 21.96 9.54 -0.82
C LYS A 233 20.77 10.36 -1.33
N PHE A 234 19.58 9.78 -1.35
CA PHE A 234 18.35 10.47 -1.74
C PHE A 234 18.03 11.64 -0.82
N LYS A 235 18.12 11.45 0.50
CA LYS A 235 17.92 12.52 1.49
C LYS A 235 18.92 13.66 1.30
N LYS A 236 20.19 13.36 1.05
CA LYS A 236 21.23 14.37 0.80
C LYS A 236 20.90 15.21 -0.45
N LEU A 237 20.58 14.56 -1.56
CA LEU A 237 20.22 15.27 -2.81
C LEU A 237 18.97 16.14 -2.65
N LYS A 238 17.99 15.71 -1.83
CA LYS A 238 16.78 16.51 -1.57
C LYS A 238 17.02 17.67 -0.60
N GLY A 239 17.87 17.49 0.40
CA GLY A 239 18.26 18.57 1.31
C GLY A 239 19.07 19.66 0.59
N GLU A 240 19.93 19.28 -0.36
CA GLU A 240 20.67 20.23 -1.21
C GLU A 240 19.76 20.95 -2.24
N GLU A 241 18.52 20.51 -2.46
CA GLU A 241 17.53 21.19 -3.30
C GLU A 241 16.61 22.14 -2.50
N GLU A 242 16.65 22.09 -1.16
CA GLU A 242 15.84 22.90 -0.24
C GLU A 242 16.67 24.01 0.46
N GLU A 243 17.96 24.13 0.15
CA GLU A 243 18.90 25.18 0.59
C GLU A 243 19.30 26.09 -0.59
#